data_AF-K1XM44-F1
#
_entry.id   AF-K1XM44-F1
#
_cell.length_a   1.000
_cell.length_b   1.000
_cell.length_c   1.000
_cell.angle_alpha   90.00
_cell.angle_beta   90.00
_cell.angle_gamma   90.00
#
_symmetry.space_group_name_H-M   'P 1'
#
loop_
_entity.id
_entity.type
_entity.pdbx_description
1 polymer ?
#
loop_
_entity_poly.entity_id
_entity_poly.type
_entity_poly.pdbx_seq_one_letter_code
_entity_poly.pdbx_strand_id
1 'polypeptide(L)'
;MKKLLIVLDFHLYINFVYDAVKILLEDKYCELYFFSKHANLLNKVSSSFPVCKIVKDQNNIIDEVSPNLIVCFDELWNYNFFLTAREKNIPIIHYDHGSHFCRSYYVLDKDDITCSYRGDVCRCSHIVCWGKNGRDNWLTYGVMKEKYFITGGIQFDVLYRKNLKDIEIRKEVYKKLNIPLDKKIILFFSLIRYTNLDPKIKKRNIEILDQLKTIVNKDDHYQLIIKPHPVDLLSNKPSPYPENAKIIFNPFEECKETNAIEIDVNQVIAHSYAVISLQSSVIISPLILNIPIIYIYDGTGSSKDLMKFGSKAFINVNKRQRLASILDNLNKIYDEKRKAESQRLAALMNYNNDGKANIRFVDLIYSILKKSDLGEKFYIPEEKEYFECNKRFPKLPYSYKNLFIYYCKNNDLNNAELWLDKYMKKFKQFKPLLDSLKRRKFLIKKTENELIRFYEKYKRNLTLNIDEKIQLASSYRENNFYNKAISILKNMEGIKISKNQNKNRIYEIALNYLMLGNYRRAISLLCQASKITPKNDSSKYRIYFRLGESFFKLNNYQKAKKYLTECIKSCPGHNAALLLLKKTS
;
A
#
# COMPACT_ATOMS: atom_id res chain seq x y z
N MET A 1 31.22 9.71 0.82
CA MET A 1 30.02 9.60 1.69
C MET A 1 28.80 9.39 0.81
N LYS A 2 27.78 8.70 1.32
CA LYS A 2 26.50 8.55 0.61
C LYS A 2 25.60 9.75 0.88
N LYS A 3 25.03 10.32 -0.17
CA LYS A 3 24.11 11.45 -0.04
C LYS A 3 22.73 10.93 0.37
N LEU A 4 22.28 11.31 1.56
CA LEU A 4 20.95 10.98 2.07
C LEU A 4 20.10 12.25 2.06
N LEU A 5 19.03 12.24 1.25
CA LEU A 5 18.07 13.34 1.22
C LEU A 5 16.90 13.05 2.16
N ILE A 6 16.79 13.80 3.25
CA ILE A 6 15.71 13.75 4.22
C ILE A 6 14.70 14.84 3.89
N VAL A 7 13.45 14.43 3.67
CA VAL A 7 12.37 15.27 3.20
C VAL A 7 11.29 15.35 4.30
N LEU A 8 11.06 16.57 4.80
CA LEU A 8 10.23 16.85 5.99
C LEU A 8 9.05 17.77 5.65
N ASP A 9 7.83 17.31 5.89
CA ASP A 9 6.62 18.04 5.47
C ASP A 9 6.00 18.87 6.61
N PHE A 10 6.20 18.45 7.86
CA PHE A 10 5.65 19.15 9.03
C PHE A 10 6.70 19.42 10.09
N HIS A 11 6.47 20.49 10.85
CA HIS A 11 7.35 20.92 11.94
C HIS A 11 7.58 19.86 13.02
N LEU A 12 6.60 18.99 13.22
CA LEU A 12 6.66 17.91 14.20
C LEU A 12 7.80 16.93 13.92
N TYR A 13 8.20 16.75 12.65
CA TYR A 13 9.13 15.68 12.29
C TYR A 13 10.59 15.95 12.65
N ILE A 14 11.04 17.21 12.80
CA ILE A 14 12.44 17.46 13.24
C ILE A 14 12.69 16.77 14.58
N ASN A 15 11.80 16.98 15.54
CA ASN A 15 11.90 16.35 16.86
C ASN A 15 11.97 14.84 16.77
N PHE A 16 11.24 14.28 15.81
CA PHE A 16 11.08 12.85 15.68
C PHE A 16 12.32 12.20 15.06
N VAL A 17 12.98 12.90 14.12
CA VAL A 17 14.18 12.41 13.44
C VAL A 17 15.47 12.81 14.13
N TYR A 18 15.42 13.69 15.15
CA TYR A 18 16.61 14.29 15.75
C TYR A 18 17.67 13.24 16.14
N ASP A 19 17.24 12.19 16.83
CA ASP A 19 18.14 11.13 17.29
C ASP A 19 18.65 10.25 16.15
N ALA A 20 17.80 9.87 15.19
CA ALA A 20 18.24 9.14 13.99
C ALA A 20 19.29 9.95 13.20
N VAL A 21 19.08 11.26 13.05
CA VAL A 21 20.02 12.17 12.38
C VAL A 21 21.34 12.24 13.13
N LYS A 22 21.31 12.33 14.47
CA LYS A 22 22.52 12.32 15.29
C LYS A 22 23.34 11.04 15.08
N ILE A 23 22.69 9.88 15.10
CA ILE A 23 23.35 8.59 14.83
C ILE A 23 23.98 8.57 13.43
N LEU A 24 23.25 9.06 12.41
CA LEU A 24 23.76 9.13 11.03
C LEU A 24 24.96 10.08 10.87
N LEU A 25 25.02 11.17 11.64
CA LEU A 25 26.12 12.12 11.61
C LEU A 25 27.39 11.58 12.30
N GLU A 26 27.22 10.83 13.38
CA GLU A 26 28.34 10.27 14.15
C GLU A 26 29.15 9.23 13.35
N ASP A 27 28.49 8.42 12.53
CA ASP A 27 29.10 7.33 11.75
C ASP A 27 29.85 7.83 10.49
N LYS A 28 29.67 9.10 10.09
CA LYS A 28 30.31 9.72 8.90
C LYS A 28 30.10 8.95 7.58
N TYR A 29 29.17 7.99 7.54
CA TYR A 29 28.85 7.22 6.34
C TYR A 29 28.02 8.04 5.34
N CYS A 30 27.14 8.89 5.87
CA CYS A 30 26.18 9.68 5.11
C CYS A 30 26.53 11.19 5.13
N GLU A 31 26.36 11.83 3.98
CA GLU A 31 26.23 13.28 3.86
C GLU A 31 24.74 13.61 3.85
N LEU A 32 24.28 14.38 4.84
CA LEU A 32 22.85 14.64 5.04
C LEU A 32 22.40 15.91 4.35
N TYR A 33 21.35 15.78 3.55
CA TYR A 33 20.64 16.87 2.90
C TYR A 33 19.22 16.94 3.45
N PHE A 34 18.75 18.13 3.75
CA PHE A 34 17.39 18.37 4.22
C PHE A 34 16.61 19.24 3.26
N PHE A 35 15.34 18.87 3.09
CA PHE A 35 14.38 19.66 2.34
C PHE A 35 13.03 19.72 3.05
N SER A 36 12.43 20.91 3.01
CA SER A 36 11.09 21.17 3.49
C SER A 36 10.51 22.35 2.74
N LYS A 37 9.18 22.34 2.53
CA LYS A 37 8.45 23.52 2.03
C LYS A 37 8.38 24.64 3.08
N HIS A 38 8.68 24.34 4.34
CA HIS A 38 8.62 25.30 5.44
C HIS A 38 10.02 25.86 5.73
N ALA A 39 10.29 27.09 5.28
CA ALA A 39 11.60 27.73 5.47
C ALA A 39 12.02 27.80 6.96
N ASN A 40 11.07 28.05 7.86
CA ASN A 40 11.32 28.06 9.30
C ASN A 40 11.78 26.70 9.83
N LEU A 41 11.35 25.61 9.20
CA LEU A 41 11.80 24.27 9.53
C LEU A 41 13.29 24.11 9.20
N LEU A 42 13.67 24.52 7.99
CA LEU A 42 15.05 24.44 7.53
C LEU A 42 15.99 25.27 8.40
N ASN A 43 15.60 26.48 8.80
CA ASN A 43 16.39 27.30 9.72
C ASN A 43 16.67 26.58 11.05
N LYS A 44 15.66 25.87 11.58
CA LYS A 44 15.78 25.07 12.81
C LYS A 44 16.63 23.82 12.62
N VAL A 45 16.53 23.15 11.46
CA VAL A 45 17.47 22.05 11.12
C VAL A 45 18.89 22.59 11.09
N SER A 46 19.12 23.73 10.44
CA SER A 46 20.43 24.36 10.31
C SER A 46 21.06 24.67 11.67
N SER A 47 20.29 25.25 12.59
CA SER A 47 20.78 25.56 13.93
C SER A 47 21.03 24.32 14.78
N SER A 48 20.21 23.28 14.61
CA SER A 48 20.32 22.03 15.36
C SER A 48 21.41 21.10 14.83
N PHE A 49 21.68 21.17 13.53
CA PHE A 49 22.60 20.32 12.79
C PHE A 49 23.40 21.15 11.77
N PRO A 50 24.39 21.95 12.22
CA PRO A 50 25.09 22.90 11.38
C PRO A 50 25.92 22.26 10.25
N VAL A 51 26.20 20.97 10.35
CA VAL A 51 26.93 20.18 9.33
C VAL A 51 26.02 19.70 8.18
N CYS A 52 24.70 19.82 8.32
CA CYS A 52 23.73 19.36 7.32
C CYS A 52 23.52 20.41 6.23
N LYS A 53 23.33 19.94 4.98
CA LYS A 53 23.06 20.81 3.84
C LYS A 53 21.56 21.03 3.67
N ILE A 54 21.14 22.28 3.45
CA ILE A 54 19.75 22.64 3.18
C ILE A 54 19.56 22.85 1.68
N VAL A 55 18.51 22.25 1.11
CA VAL A 55 18.08 22.52 -0.26
C VAL A 55 16.80 23.35 -0.23
N LYS A 56 16.69 24.33 -1.13
CA LYS A 56 15.57 25.28 -1.18
C LYS A 56 14.66 25.11 -2.40
N ASP A 57 15.16 24.60 -3.52
CA ASP A 57 14.37 24.42 -4.75
C ASP A 57 13.75 23.01 -4.80
N GLN A 58 12.42 22.93 -4.75
CA GLN A 58 11.71 21.66 -4.85
C GLN A 58 11.84 21.00 -6.23
N ASN A 59 11.91 21.78 -7.30
CA ASN A 59 11.73 21.27 -8.66
C ASN A 59 12.95 20.51 -9.17
N ASN A 60 14.15 20.91 -8.73
CA ASN A 60 15.41 20.35 -9.19
C ASN A 60 16.21 19.65 -8.09
N ILE A 61 15.64 19.47 -6.88
CA ILE A 61 16.37 18.94 -5.73
C ILE A 61 17.06 17.60 -6.00
N ILE A 62 16.41 16.71 -6.75
CA ILE A 62 16.98 15.39 -7.04
C ILE A 62 18.19 15.52 -7.96
N ASP A 63 18.16 16.44 -8.93
CA ASP A 63 19.29 16.74 -9.80
C ASP A 63 20.42 17.43 -9.04
N GLU A 64 20.09 18.48 -8.27
CA GLU A 64 21.03 19.25 -7.47
C GLU A 64 21.78 18.39 -6.46
N VAL A 65 21.05 17.57 -5.70
CA VAL A 65 21.64 16.71 -4.67
C VAL A 65 22.26 15.47 -5.28
N SER A 66 21.60 14.87 -6.27
CA SER A 66 21.88 13.51 -6.77
C SER A 66 21.95 12.49 -5.61
N PRO A 67 20.87 12.30 -4.84
CA PRO A 67 20.89 11.49 -3.62
C PRO A 67 21.03 10.00 -3.91
N ASN A 68 21.74 9.28 -3.03
CA ASN A 68 21.82 7.81 -3.06
C ASN A 68 20.57 7.16 -2.45
N LEU A 69 19.86 7.87 -1.57
CA LEU A 69 18.65 7.43 -0.91
C LEU A 69 17.83 8.67 -0.52
N ILE A 70 16.50 8.55 -0.66
CA ILE A 70 15.55 9.57 -0.23
C ILE A 70 14.73 9.00 0.93
N VAL A 71 14.57 9.78 1.98
CA VAL A 71 13.72 9.47 3.13
C VAL A 71 12.63 10.53 3.21
N CYS A 72 11.38 10.11 3.02
CA CYS A 72 10.21 10.97 3.14
C CYS A 72 9.45 10.67 4.42
N PHE A 73 9.22 11.70 5.24
CA PHE A 73 8.28 11.65 6.34
C PHE A 73 6.96 12.28 5.91
N ASP A 74 5.87 11.53 6.07
CA ASP A 74 4.48 12.01 5.95
C ASP A 74 3.97 12.42 4.55
N GLU A 75 2.75 12.98 4.52
CA GLU A 75 1.77 12.78 3.44
C GLU A 75 1.81 13.70 2.19
N LEU A 76 2.62 14.77 2.05
CA LEU A 76 2.39 15.74 0.94
C LEU A 76 3.60 16.07 0.06
N TRP A 77 3.96 15.15 -0.83
CA TRP A 77 4.99 15.44 -1.84
C TRP A 77 4.47 15.40 -3.26
N ASN A 78 5.02 16.29 -4.09
CA ASN A 78 4.64 16.42 -5.50
C ASN A 78 4.86 15.08 -6.20
N TYR A 79 3.82 14.59 -6.89
CA TYR A 79 3.87 13.41 -7.74
C TYR A 79 5.15 13.33 -8.61
N ASN A 80 5.56 14.47 -9.18
CA ASN A 80 6.75 14.56 -10.02
C ASN A 80 8.03 14.21 -9.26
N PHE A 81 8.13 14.52 -7.96
CA PHE A 81 9.28 14.17 -7.13
C PHE A 81 9.52 12.65 -7.10
N PHE A 82 8.45 11.87 -6.88
CA PHE A 82 8.54 10.41 -6.88
C PHE A 82 8.86 9.85 -8.27
N LEU A 83 8.34 10.47 -9.33
CA LEU A 83 8.67 10.07 -10.71
C LEU A 83 10.14 10.33 -11.04
N THR A 84 10.66 11.53 -10.76
CA THR A 84 12.06 11.87 -11.05
C THR A 84 13.03 10.98 -10.28
N ALA A 85 12.76 10.72 -9.00
CA ALA A 85 13.58 9.80 -8.20
C ALA A 85 13.61 8.40 -8.81
N ARG A 86 12.44 7.93 -9.27
CA ARG A 86 12.28 6.64 -9.93
C ARG A 86 13.00 6.58 -11.28
N GLU A 87 12.87 7.59 -12.12
CA GLU A 87 13.56 7.68 -13.43
C GLU A 87 15.08 7.57 -13.26
N LYS A 88 15.59 8.11 -12.16
CA LYS A 88 17.00 8.04 -11.76
C LYS A 88 17.35 6.80 -10.94
N ASN A 89 16.40 5.86 -10.77
CA ASN A 89 16.57 4.62 -9.98
C ASN A 89 17.04 4.87 -8.54
N ILE A 90 16.57 5.96 -7.92
CA ILE A 90 16.92 6.34 -6.56
C ILE A 90 15.91 5.69 -5.59
N PRO A 91 16.35 4.88 -4.60
CA PRO A 91 15.46 4.32 -3.61
C PRO A 91 14.83 5.42 -2.76
N ILE A 92 13.56 5.21 -2.42
CA ILE A 92 12.75 6.06 -1.55
C ILE A 92 12.22 5.21 -0.39
N ILE A 93 12.49 5.66 0.84
CA ILE A 93 11.84 5.19 2.05
C ILE A 93 10.72 6.16 2.40
N HIS A 94 9.49 5.66 2.50
CA HIS A 94 8.39 6.42 3.06
C HIS A 94 8.14 5.99 4.50
N TYR A 95 8.26 6.91 5.45
CA TYR A 95 8.07 6.65 6.86
C TYR A 95 6.72 7.20 7.32
N ASP A 96 5.81 6.31 7.71
CA ASP A 96 4.42 6.66 8.05
C ASP A 96 3.86 5.75 9.16
N HIS A 97 2.85 6.21 9.88
CA HIS A 97 2.11 5.40 10.84
C HIS A 97 1.32 4.23 10.22
N GLY A 98 1.06 4.28 8.91
CA GLY A 98 0.31 3.26 8.20
C GLY A 98 -1.16 3.15 8.65
N SER A 99 -1.74 4.17 9.29
CA SER A 99 -3.18 4.16 9.61
C SER A 99 -4.01 3.99 8.32
N HIS A 100 -5.29 3.62 8.32
CA HIS A 100 -6.05 3.67 7.07
C HIS A 100 -6.55 5.09 6.83
N PHE A 101 -5.75 5.97 6.23
CA PHE A 101 -6.32 7.16 5.57
C PHE A 101 -7.04 6.73 4.28
N CYS A 102 -8.11 5.95 4.46
CA CYS A 102 -9.09 5.67 3.45
C CYS A 102 -10.25 6.64 3.67
N ARG A 103 -10.26 7.74 2.89
CA ARG A 103 -11.38 8.67 2.66
C ARG A 103 -11.45 9.97 3.47
N SER A 104 -10.43 10.37 4.21
CA SER A 104 -10.51 11.65 4.93
C SER A 104 -10.42 12.84 3.95
N TYR A 105 -11.59 13.32 3.55
CA TYR A 105 -11.96 14.73 3.29
C TYR A 105 -11.33 15.52 2.14
N TYR A 106 -10.23 15.10 1.51
CA TYR A 106 -9.72 15.77 0.31
C TYR A 106 -10.38 15.25 -0.97
N VAL A 107 -11.71 15.27 -1.03
CA VAL A 107 -12.40 15.44 -2.32
C VAL A 107 -12.49 16.96 -2.50
N LEU A 108 -11.33 17.60 -2.74
CA LEU A 108 -11.31 19.03 -3.05
C LEU A 108 -11.87 19.32 -4.43
N ASP A 109 -12.14 18.31 -5.24
CA ASP A 109 -13.03 18.43 -6.38
C ASP A 109 -13.71 17.08 -6.66
N LYS A 110 -15.01 17.10 -6.98
CA LYS A 110 -15.72 15.87 -7.40
C LYS A 110 -15.15 15.26 -8.68
N ASP A 111 -14.42 16.07 -9.44
CA ASP A 111 -13.82 15.71 -10.71
C ASP A 111 -12.32 15.37 -10.60
N ASP A 112 -11.68 15.68 -9.47
CA ASP A 112 -10.26 15.39 -9.26
C ASP A 112 -10.08 14.07 -8.48
N ILE A 113 -10.18 12.96 -9.22
CA ILE A 113 -9.95 11.58 -8.75
C ILE A 113 -8.48 11.38 -8.30
N THR A 114 -7.64 12.41 -8.39
CA THR A 114 -6.21 12.38 -8.07
C THR A 114 -5.88 12.51 -6.59
N CYS A 115 -6.77 12.15 -5.66
CA CYS A 115 -6.35 11.94 -4.27
C CYS A 115 -5.43 10.68 -4.21
N SER A 116 -4.18 10.91 -4.64
CA SER A 116 -3.13 10.00 -5.07
C SER A 116 -2.17 9.70 -3.94
N TYR A 117 -2.34 10.33 -2.77
CA TYR A 117 -1.38 10.30 -1.68
C TYR A 117 -0.84 8.88 -1.40
N ARG A 118 -1.74 7.92 -1.11
CA ARG A 118 -1.31 6.53 -0.88
C ARG A 118 -0.89 5.79 -2.12
N GLY A 119 -1.34 6.25 -3.27
CA GLY A 119 -0.84 5.73 -4.53
C GLY A 119 0.63 6.05 -4.72
N ASP A 120 1.03 7.27 -4.38
CA ASP A 120 2.41 7.72 -4.45
C ASP A 120 3.29 6.96 -3.43
N VAL A 121 2.76 6.68 -2.22
CA VAL A 121 3.44 5.81 -1.25
C VAL A 121 3.66 4.40 -1.79
N CYS A 122 2.70 3.81 -2.50
CA CYS A 122 2.90 2.50 -3.14
C CYS A 122 4.01 2.49 -4.21
N ARG A 123 4.45 3.67 -4.70
CA ARG A 123 5.61 3.78 -5.60
C ARG A 123 6.94 3.74 -4.87
N CYS A 124 6.95 3.95 -3.56
CA CYS A 124 8.19 3.92 -2.79
C CYS A 124 8.85 2.54 -2.87
N SER A 125 10.18 2.54 -2.81
CA SER A 125 10.95 1.29 -2.78
C SER A 125 10.77 0.56 -1.45
N HIS A 126 10.66 1.33 -0.36
CA HIS A 126 10.50 0.83 1.00
C HIS A 126 9.47 1.69 1.74
N ILE A 127 8.69 1.06 2.61
CA ILE A 127 7.68 1.70 3.45
C ILE A 127 7.97 1.30 4.89
N VAL A 128 8.22 2.28 5.75
CA VAL A 128 8.42 2.07 7.16
C VAL A 128 7.13 2.38 7.88
N CYS A 129 6.68 1.46 8.71
CA CYS A 129 5.48 1.59 9.52
C CYS A 129 5.78 1.46 11.01
N TRP A 130 4.96 2.13 11.83
CA TRP A 130 5.17 2.13 13.28
C TRP A 130 4.90 0.77 13.90
N GLY A 131 3.88 0.04 13.44
CA GLY A 131 3.45 -1.21 14.07
C GLY A 131 2.82 -2.19 13.11
N LYS A 132 2.43 -3.35 13.65
CA LYS A 132 1.77 -4.43 12.89
C LYS A 132 0.51 -3.95 12.20
N ASN A 133 -0.25 -3.06 12.83
CA ASN A 133 -1.45 -2.49 12.24
C ASN A 133 -1.13 -1.68 10.98
N GLY A 134 -0.09 -0.83 11.02
CA GLY A 134 0.33 -0.04 9.87
C GLY A 134 0.73 -0.93 8.69
N ARG A 135 1.50 -1.99 8.97
CA ARG A 135 1.82 -3.03 7.99
C ARG A 135 0.57 -3.68 7.39
N ASP A 136 -0.33 -4.15 8.23
CA ASP A 136 -1.51 -4.91 7.78
C ASP A 136 -2.40 -4.02 6.90
N ASN A 137 -2.47 -2.72 7.19
CA ASN A 137 -3.13 -1.74 6.35
C ASN A 137 -2.45 -1.62 4.98
N TRP A 138 -1.13 -1.50 4.92
CA TRP A 138 -0.38 -1.47 3.66
C TRP A 138 -0.55 -2.74 2.82
N LEU A 139 -0.60 -3.91 3.46
CA LEU A 139 -0.96 -5.17 2.79
C LEU A 139 -2.35 -5.09 2.14
N THR A 140 -3.34 -4.48 2.82
CA THR A 140 -4.67 -4.29 2.22
C THR A 140 -4.68 -3.35 1.01
N TYR A 141 -3.66 -2.49 0.87
CA TYR A 141 -3.46 -1.60 -0.28
C TYR A 141 -2.59 -2.20 -1.39
N GLY A 142 -2.11 -3.43 -1.22
CA GLY A 142 -1.30 -4.12 -2.23
C GLY A 142 0.15 -3.74 -2.27
N VAL A 143 0.64 -3.16 -1.17
CA VAL A 143 2.08 -3.07 -0.94
C VAL A 143 2.62 -4.49 -0.74
N MET A 144 3.69 -4.81 -1.46
CA MET A 144 4.33 -6.13 -1.38
C MET A 144 4.99 -6.33 -0.01
N LYS A 145 5.03 -7.57 0.48
CA LYS A 145 5.54 -7.89 1.81
C LYS A 145 7.00 -7.48 2.02
N GLU A 146 7.77 -7.53 0.94
CA GLU A 146 9.20 -7.24 0.90
C GLU A 146 9.49 -5.75 0.96
N LYS A 147 8.46 -4.90 0.73
CA LYS A 147 8.61 -3.44 0.72
C LYS A 147 8.41 -2.80 2.08
N TYR A 148 7.76 -3.45 3.03
CA TYR A 148 7.51 -2.82 4.33
C TYR A 148 8.46 -3.26 5.43
N PHE A 149 8.69 -2.36 6.37
CA PHE A 149 9.50 -2.57 7.56
C PHE A 149 8.73 -2.04 8.76
N ILE A 150 8.75 -2.77 9.87
CA ILE A 150 8.19 -2.28 11.12
C ILE A 150 9.35 -1.85 12.00
N THR A 151 9.46 -0.54 12.26
CA THR A 151 10.54 -0.01 13.12
C THR A 151 10.03 0.44 14.48
N GLY A 152 8.73 0.67 14.66
CA GLY A 152 8.27 1.58 15.70
C GLY A 152 8.21 3.00 15.16
N GLY A 153 7.50 3.89 15.84
CA GLY A 153 7.51 5.34 15.61
C GLY A 153 8.68 5.98 16.33
N ILE A 154 9.63 6.54 15.59
CA ILE A 154 10.84 7.21 16.11
C ILE A 154 10.52 8.32 17.11
N GLN A 155 9.37 8.97 16.95
CA GLN A 155 8.88 9.98 17.89
C GLN A 155 8.58 9.45 19.29
N PHE A 156 8.36 8.14 19.43
CA PHE A 156 8.02 7.53 20.72
C PHE A 156 9.27 7.09 21.49
N ASP A 157 10.45 7.07 20.87
CA ASP A 157 11.67 6.65 21.56
C ASP A 157 12.02 7.54 22.76
N VAL A 158 11.65 8.82 22.70
CA VAL A 158 11.83 9.76 23.83
C VAL A 158 11.02 9.34 25.06
N LEU A 159 9.91 8.61 24.87
CA LEU A 159 9.04 8.15 25.96
C LEU A 159 9.66 7.06 26.82
N TYR A 160 10.68 6.35 26.29
CA TYR A 160 11.34 5.23 26.97
C TYR A 160 12.71 5.61 27.53
N ARG A 161 13.38 6.62 26.97
CA ARG A 161 14.73 7.03 27.38
C ARG A 161 14.74 7.92 28.61
N LYS A 162 13.71 8.73 28.78
CA LYS A 162 13.56 9.62 29.94
C LYS A 162 12.61 8.96 30.92
N ASN A 163 12.92 8.99 32.21
CA ASN A 163 11.93 8.68 33.24
C ASN A 163 10.91 9.83 33.28
N LEU A 164 10.07 9.97 32.24
CA LEU A 164 9.15 11.10 32.07
C LEU A 164 8.12 11.23 33.19
N LYS A 165 8.00 10.21 34.06
CA LYS A 165 7.13 10.23 35.24
C LYS A 165 7.86 10.67 36.51
N ASP A 166 9.13 11.03 36.41
CA ASP A 166 9.95 11.52 37.51
C ASP A 166 9.35 12.78 38.16
N ILE A 167 9.48 12.88 39.48
CA ILE A 167 8.89 13.98 40.26
C ILE A 167 9.57 15.32 39.97
N GLU A 168 10.85 15.34 39.63
CA GLU A 168 11.58 16.58 39.29
C GLU A 168 11.16 17.09 37.91
N ILE A 169 10.92 16.19 36.95
CA ILE A 169 10.33 16.57 35.65
C ILE A 169 8.93 17.15 35.85
N ARG A 170 8.13 16.57 36.76
CA ARG A 170 6.82 17.14 37.12
C ARG A 170 6.97 18.56 37.65
N LYS A 171 7.90 18.80 38.58
CA LYS A 171 8.15 20.14 39.13
C LYS A 171 8.57 21.13 38.06
N GLU A 172 9.43 20.72 37.12
CA GLU A 172 9.84 21.56 36.00
C GLU A 172 8.66 21.92 35.08
N VAL A 173 7.84 20.93 34.70
CA VAL A 173 6.64 21.15 33.88
C VAL A 173 5.68 22.12 34.55
N TYR A 174 5.38 21.92 35.83
CA TYR A 174 4.43 22.75 36.57
C TYR A 174 4.97 24.17 36.77
N LYS A 175 6.27 24.31 37.03
CA LYS A 175 6.96 25.61 37.10
C LYS A 175 6.89 26.35 35.76
N LYS A 176 7.20 25.70 34.64
CA LYS A 176 7.10 26.31 33.29
C LYS A 176 5.69 26.73 32.92
N LEU A 177 4.70 25.95 33.33
CA LEU A 177 3.28 26.26 33.11
C LEU A 177 2.74 27.31 34.09
N ASN A 178 3.51 27.66 35.12
CA ASN A 178 3.10 28.51 36.24
C ASN A 178 1.79 28.02 36.90
N ILE A 179 1.79 26.74 37.32
CA ILE A 179 0.63 26.09 37.94
C ILE A 179 1.04 25.42 39.28
N PRO A 180 0.17 25.42 40.30
CA PRO A 180 0.43 24.73 41.57
C PRO A 180 0.54 23.20 41.41
N LEU A 181 1.43 22.57 42.18
CA LEU A 181 1.74 21.13 42.08
C LEU A 181 0.58 20.19 42.42
N ASP A 182 -0.36 20.66 43.23
CA ASP A 182 -1.58 19.96 43.65
C ASP A 182 -2.65 19.93 42.56
N LYS A 183 -2.59 20.82 41.55
CA LYS A 183 -3.54 20.80 40.44
C LYS A 183 -3.36 19.56 39.55
N LYS A 184 -4.49 19.08 39.03
CA LYS A 184 -4.57 18.01 38.02
C LYS A 184 -4.63 18.60 36.62
N ILE A 185 -3.66 18.27 35.78
CA ILE A 185 -3.64 18.70 34.37
C ILE A 185 -4.67 17.91 33.56
N ILE A 186 -5.60 18.61 32.90
CA ILE A 186 -6.41 18.08 31.80
C ILE A 186 -5.79 18.61 30.51
N LEU A 187 -5.19 17.73 29.71
CA LEU A 187 -4.58 18.10 28.44
C LEU A 187 -5.56 17.87 27.29
N PHE A 188 -5.91 18.93 26.55
CA PHE A 188 -6.79 18.87 25.40
C PHE A 188 -6.04 19.20 24.10
N PHE A 189 -6.09 18.26 23.14
CA PHE A 189 -5.58 18.49 21.78
C PHE A 189 -6.69 19.05 20.89
N SER A 190 -6.53 20.32 20.51
CA SER A 190 -7.58 21.08 19.83
C SER A 190 -7.42 21.13 18.31
N LEU A 191 -8.55 21.14 17.61
CA LEU A 191 -8.67 21.21 16.16
C LEU A 191 -9.71 22.26 15.72
N ILE A 192 -9.65 23.49 16.25
CA ILE A 192 -10.72 24.48 16.04
C ILE A 192 -10.55 25.25 14.73
N ARG A 193 -9.32 25.53 14.29
CA ARG A 193 -9.06 26.42 13.15
C ARG A 193 -8.61 25.71 11.89
N TYR A 194 -8.53 24.39 11.89
CA TYR A 194 -8.21 23.64 10.68
C TYR A 194 -9.30 23.87 9.63
N THR A 195 -8.97 24.65 8.61
CA THR A 195 -9.91 25.27 7.66
C THR A 195 -10.68 24.27 6.81
N ASN A 196 -10.12 23.07 6.63
CA ASN A 196 -10.72 21.99 5.85
C ASN A 196 -11.48 20.97 6.69
N LEU A 197 -11.69 21.23 7.99
CA LEU A 197 -12.48 20.33 8.82
C LEU A 197 -13.96 20.38 8.46
N ASP A 198 -14.57 19.21 8.52
CA ASP A 198 -16.02 19.06 8.54
C ASP A 198 -16.62 19.99 9.62
N PRO A 199 -17.58 20.88 9.28
CA PRO A 199 -18.22 21.78 10.24
C PRO A 199 -18.75 21.09 11.49
N LYS A 200 -19.15 19.81 11.40
CA LYS A 200 -19.59 19.02 12.55
C LYS A 200 -18.47 18.73 13.53
N ILE A 201 -17.25 18.46 13.03
CA ILE A 201 -16.07 18.23 13.88
C ILE A 201 -15.68 19.53 14.57
N LYS A 202 -15.69 20.65 13.85
CA LYS A 202 -15.42 21.97 14.42
C LYS A 202 -16.43 22.34 15.51
N LYS A 203 -17.73 22.21 15.22
CA LYS A 203 -18.80 22.45 16.21
C LYS A 203 -18.60 21.60 17.45
N ARG A 204 -18.28 20.31 17.27
CA ARG A 204 -18.03 19.41 18.39
C ARG A 204 -16.82 19.82 19.23
N ASN A 205 -15.71 20.23 18.61
CA ASN A 205 -14.54 20.75 19.34
C ASN A 205 -14.90 21.94 20.23
N ILE A 206 -15.74 22.86 19.73
CA ILE A 206 -16.22 24.01 20.49
C ILE A 206 -17.10 23.55 21.67
N GLU A 207 -18.06 22.64 21.44
CA GLU A 207 -18.91 22.08 22.51
C GLU A 207 -18.10 21.39 23.63
N ILE A 208 -16.97 20.78 23.29
CA ILE A 208 -16.05 20.15 24.26
C ILE A 208 -15.28 21.20 25.02
N LEU A 209 -14.80 22.22 24.32
CA LEU A 209 -14.08 23.33 24.93
C LEU A 209 -14.97 24.07 25.93
N ASP A 210 -16.25 24.31 25.60
CA ASP A 210 -17.24 24.93 26.49
C ASP A 210 -17.50 24.08 27.73
N GLN A 211 -17.60 22.75 27.57
CA GLN A 211 -17.70 21.83 28.70
C GLN A 211 -16.46 21.89 29.59
N LEU A 212 -15.26 21.87 29.00
CA LEU A 212 -14.01 21.95 29.73
C LEU A 212 -13.87 23.27 30.49
N LYS A 213 -14.23 24.39 29.86
CA LYS A 213 -14.31 25.71 30.50
C LYS A 213 -15.22 25.68 31.72
N THR A 214 -16.40 25.06 31.58
CA THR A 214 -17.36 24.94 32.69
C THR A 214 -16.81 24.09 33.83
N ILE A 215 -16.08 23.01 33.53
CA ILE A 215 -15.47 22.12 34.53
C ILE A 215 -14.39 22.86 35.31
N VAL A 216 -13.41 23.45 34.63
CA VAL A 216 -12.27 24.10 35.30
C VAL A 216 -12.63 25.40 36.00
N ASN A 217 -13.75 26.02 35.66
CA ASN A 217 -14.28 27.18 36.39
C ASN A 217 -15.05 26.78 37.66
N LYS A 218 -15.56 25.55 37.74
CA LYS A 218 -16.32 25.05 38.90
C LYS A 218 -15.45 24.33 39.91
N ASP A 219 -14.35 23.74 39.45
CA ASP A 219 -13.45 22.95 40.27
C ASP A 219 -12.01 23.45 40.05
N ASP A 220 -11.48 24.12 41.06
CA ASP A 220 -10.15 24.72 41.07
C ASP A 220 -9.02 23.71 41.13
N HIS A 221 -9.32 22.42 41.41
CA HIS A 221 -8.35 21.34 41.44
C HIS A 221 -7.84 21.00 40.04
N TYR A 222 -8.55 21.39 38.99
CA TYR A 222 -8.13 21.14 37.61
C TYR A 222 -7.43 22.35 37.00
N GLN A 223 -6.47 22.05 36.13
CA GLN A 223 -5.88 23.01 35.21
C GLN A 223 -6.08 22.52 33.77
N LEU A 224 -6.77 23.33 32.96
CA LEU A 224 -6.88 23.06 31.53
C LEU A 224 -5.59 23.49 30.82
N ILE A 225 -4.98 22.55 30.11
CA ILE A 225 -3.85 22.79 29.21
C ILE A 225 -4.32 22.44 27.79
N ILE A 226 -4.07 23.32 26.83
CA ILE A 226 -4.50 23.14 25.45
C ILE A 226 -3.28 23.07 24.56
N LYS A 227 -3.19 22.00 23.76
CA LYS A 227 -2.24 21.87 22.66
C LYS A 227 -3.00 22.04 21.34
N PRO A 228 -2.96 23.22 20.71
CA PRO A 228 -3.58 23.41 19.41
C PRO A 228 -2.88 22.60 18.32
N HIS A 229 -3.61 22.31 17.26
CA HIS A 229 -3.02 21.82 16.02
C HIS A 229 -2.00 22.83 15.48
N PRO A 230 -0.89 22.41 14.83
CA PRO A 230 0.09 23.35 14.27
C PRO A 230 -0.52 24.43 13.36
N VAL A 231 -1.50 24.06 12.53
CA VAL A 231 -2.24 25.04 11.69
C VAL A 231 -2.98 26.09 12.52
N ASP A 232 -3.48 25.73 13.70
CA ASP A 232 -4.21 26.66 14.57
C ASP A 232 -3.27 27.69 15.22
N LEU A 233 -2.01 27.30 15.50
CA LEU A 233 -0.94 28.14 16.05
C LEU A 233 -0.43 29.21 15.06
N LEU A 234 -0.62 28.99 13.76
CA LEU A 234 -0.18 29.91 12.69
C LEU A 234 -1.20 31.02 12.39
N SER A 235 -2.39 30.95 12.98
CA SER A 235 -3.48 31.87 12.69
C SER A 235 -3.36 33.16 13.51
N ASN A 236 -3.43 34.31 12.84
CA ASN A 236 -3.46 35.63 13.49
C ASN A 236 -4.79 35.95 14.20
N LYS A 237 -5.77 35.04 14.18
CA LYS A 237 -7.06 35.29 14.83
C LYS A 237 -6.90 35.19 16.35
N PRO A 238 -7.72 35.90 17.14
CA PRO A 238 -7.77 35.72 18.59
C PRO A 238 -8.17 34.29 18.95
N SER A 239 -7.42 33.68 19.86
CA SER A 239 -7.67 32.32 20.35
C SER A 239 -9.10 32.16 20.89
N PRO A 240 -9.85 31.11 20.50
CA PRO A 240 -11.15 30.81 21.09
C PRO A 240 -11.02 30.14 22.47
N TYR A 241 -9.81 29.98 23.00
CA TYR A 241 -9.55 29.25 24.23
C TYR A 241 -9.93 30.06 25.48
N PRO A 242 -10.33 29.40 26.58
CA PRO A 242 -10.60 30.07 27.85
C PRO A 242 -9.38 30.83 28.38
N GLU A 243 -9.60 32.01 28.97
CA GLU A 243 -8.53 32.87 29.51
C GLU A 243 -7.67 32.17 30.58
N ASN A 244 -8.27 31.28 31.36
CA ASN A 244 -7.58 30.50 32.40
C ASN A 244 -6.88 29.24 31.87
N ALA A 245 -7.03 28.90 30.59
CA ALA A 245 -6.33 27.78 29.99
C ALA A 245 -4.88 28.16 29.66
N LYS A 246 -3.93 27.24 29.86
CA LYS A 246 -2.56 27.42 29.35
C LYS A 246 -2.48 26.83 27.95
N ILE A 247 -2.00 27.63 27.00
CA ILE A 247 -1.76 27.18 25.63
C ILE A 247 -0.32 26.72 25.54
N ILE A 248 -0.08 25.52 25.02
CA ILE A 248 1.27 24.97 24.85
C ILE A 248 1.55 24.64 23.39
N PHE A 249 2.82 24.63 23.02
CA PHE A 249 3.30 24.17 21.73
C PHE A 249 4.61 23.40 21.88
N ASN A 250 4.89 22.50 20.93
CA ASN A 250 6.15 21.76 20.98
C ASN A 250 7.31 22.69 20.66
N PRO A 251 8.50 22.43 21.23
CA PRO A 251 9.73 22.97 20.69
C PRO A 251 9.75 22.71 19.18
N PHE A 252 10.27 23.66 18.41
CA PHE A 252 10.36 23.61 16.96
C PHE A 252 9.07 23.85 16.15
N GLU A 253 7.89 23.93 16.77
CA GLU A 253 6.70 24.47 16.10
C GLU A 253 6.82 26.00 15.91
N GLU A 254 6.14 26.52 14.90
CA GLU A 254 5.94 27.97 14.77
C GLU A 254 4.63 28.33 15.46
N CYS A 255 4.67 29.41 16.25
CA CYS A 255 3.55 29.85 17.05
C CYS A 255 3.43 31.37 16.98
N LYS A 256 2.26 31.86 16.58
CA LYS A 256 1.93 33.29 16.60
C LYS A 256 1.09 33.70 17.81
N GLU A 257 0.71 32.73 18.64
CA GLU A 257 -0.05 32.97 19.86
C GLU A 257 0.89 33.49 20.95
N THR A 258 0.75 34.75 21.32
CA THR A 258 1.68 35.45 22.23
C THR A 258 1.73 34.87 23.64
N ASN A 259 0.65 34.21 24.07
CA ASN A 259 0.52 33.63 25.41
C ASN A 259 0.82 32.12 25.44
N ALA A 260 1.26 31.54 24.32
CA ALA A 260 1.57 30.12 24.28
C ALA A 260 2.95 29.83 24.88
N ILE A 261 3.07 28.70 25.55
CA ILE A 261 4.26 28.27 26.27
C ILE A 261 4.95 27.16 25.48
N GLU A 262 6.22 27.36 25.15
CA GLU A 262 7.05 26.32 24.53
C GLU A 262 7.42 25.27 25.58
N ILE A 263 7.00 24.02 25.38
CA ILE A 263 7.27 22.92 26.32
C ILE A 263 7.20 21.58 25.62
N ASP A 264 8.04 20.63 26.04
CA ASP A 264 7.98 19.25 25.56
C ASP A 264 6.62 18.64 25.91
N VAL A 265 5.76 18.49 24.90
CA VAL A 265 4.39 18.00 25.08
C VAL A 265 4.38 16.58 25.64
N ASN A 266 5.41 15.76 25.42
CA ASN A 266 5.47 14.41 26.00
C ASN A 266 5.65 14.45 27.53
N GLN A 267 6.38 15.43 28.06
CA GLN A 267 6.48 15.65 29.51
C GLN A 267 5.12 16.08 30.08
N VAL A 268 4.39 16.96 29.39
CA VAL A 268 3.04 17.36 29.79
C VAL A 268 2.08 16.17 29.77
N ILE A 269 2.12 15.33 28.73
CA ILE A 269 1.32 14.09 28.65
C ILE A 269 1.62 13.18 29.84
N ALA A 270 2.90 12.94 30.15
CA ALA A 270 3.31 12.02 31.22
C ALA A 270 2.82 12.43 32.62
N HIS A 271 2.56 13.72 32.82
CA HIS A 271 2.04 14.28 34.07
C HIS A 271 0.58 14.77 33.98
N SER A 272 -0.12 14.42 32.90
CA SER A 272 -1.55 14.71 32.75
C SER A 272 -2.40 13.74 33.56
N TYR A 273 -3.44 14.25 34.21
CA TYR A 273 -4.49 13.43 34.82
C TYR A 273 -5.34 12.74 33.76
N ALA A 274 -5.63 13.44 32.66
CA ALA A 274 -6.31 12.91 31.49
C ALA A 274 -5.84 13.61 30.22
N VAL A 275 -5.79 12.85 29.12
CA VAL A 275 -5.61 13.39 27.77
C VAL A 275 -6.92 13.27 27.00
N ILE A 276 -7.36 14.39 26.43
CA ILE A 276 -8.57 14.50 25.63
C ILE A 276 -8.15 14.82 24.20
N SER A 277 -8.58 14.00 23.24
CA SER A 277 -8.24 14.20 21.83
C SER A 277 -9.28 13.61 20.89
N LEU A 278 -9.35 14.20 19.69
CA LEU A 278 -10.04 13.62 18.53
C LEU A 278 -9.06 12.96 17.54
N GLN A 279 -7.76 13.25 17.67
CA GLN A 279 -6.74 12.81 16.72
C GLN A 279 -6.18 11.43 17.06
N SER A 280 -6.10 10.58 16.05
CA SER A 280 -5.65 9.19 16.16
C SER A 280 -4.14 9.05 16.41
N SER A 281 -3.32 9.96 15.88
CA SER A 281 -1.86 9.92 16.03
C SER A 281 -1.41 10.33 17.44
N VAL A 282 -2.12 11.29 18.04
CA VAL A 282 -1.78 11.87 19.33
C VAL A 282 -1.99 10.91 20.50
N ILE A 283 -2.95 9.99 20.39
CA ILE A 283 -3.28 9.10 21.51
C ILE A 283 -2.23 8.00 21.76
N ILE A 284 -1.25 7.81 20.88
CA ILE A 284 -0.25 6.75 21.06
C ILE A 284 0.69 7.06 22.24
N SER A 285 1.15 8.30 22.40
CA SER A 285 1.98 8.69 23.54
C SER A 285 1.31 8.42 24.90
N PRO A 286 0.06 8.84 25.16
CA PRO A 286 -0.62 8.50 26.42
C PRO A 286 -0.91 7.00 26.55
N LEU A 287 -1.14 6.25 25.46
CA LEU A 287 -1.27 4.79 25.54
C LEU A 287 0.02 4.14 26.07
N ILE A 288 1.17 4.54 25.52
CA ILE A 288 2.50 4.09 25.94
C ILE A 288 2.74 4.44 27.42
N LEU A 289 2.44 5.68 27.79
CA LEU A 289 2.65 6.19 29.15
C LEU A 289 1.56 5.74 30.14
N ASN A 290 0.57 4.96 29.72
CA ASN A 290 -0.55 4.51 30.56
C ASN A 290 -1.32 5.67 31.22
N ILE A 291 -1.55 6.73 30.46
CA ILE A 291 -2.29 7.92 30.88
C ILE A 291 -3.74 7.77 30.42
N PRO A 292 -4.75 8.10 31.24
CA PRO A 292 -6.16 8.02 30.84
C PRO A 292 -6.45 8.84 29.58
N ILE A 293 -7.11 8.20 28.61
CA ILE A 293 -7.47 8.83 27.33
C ILE A 293 -8.99 8.94 27.25
N ILE A 294 -9.46 10.16 27.07
CA ILE A 294 -10.85 10.47 26.75
C ILE A 294 -10.88 10.77 25.24
N TYR A 295 -11.22 9.74 24.47
CA TYR A 295 -11.26 9.85 23.02
C TYR A 295 -12.64 10.29 22.56
N ILE A 296 -12.66 11.34 21.76
CA ILE A 296 -13.92 11.93 21.31
C ILE A 296 -14.15 11.48 19.89
N TYR A 297 -15.02 10.47 19.75
CA TYR A 297 -15.32 9.88 18.46
C TYR A 297 -16.10 10.86 17.57
N ASP A 298 -15.44 11.35 16.53
CA ASP A 298 -15.97 12.32 15.57
C ASP A 298 -16.79 11.68 14.43
N GLY A 299 -16.77 10.36 14.28
CA GLY A 299 -17.44 9.64 13.19
C GLY A 299 -16.61 9.47 11.91
N THR A 300 -15.38 9.96 11.89
CA THR A 300 -14.50 9.91 10.71
C THR A 300 -13.92 8.51 10.47
N GLY A 301 -13.30 8.31 9.30
CA GLY A 301 -12.72 7.02 8.91
C GLY A 301 -11.57 6.57 9.82
N SER A 302 -10.68 7.49 10.20
CA SER A 302 -9.52 7.19 11.07
C SER A 302 -9.94 6.78 12.48
N SER A 303 -11.01 7.38 13.01
CA SER A 303 -11.56 7.01 14.31
C SER A 303 -12.21 5.62 14.31
N LYS A 304 -12.71 5.13 13.16
CA LYS A 304 -13.26 3.76 13.05
C LYS A 304 -12.22 2.68 13.25
N ASP A 305 -10.99 2.87 12.79
CA ASP A 305 -9.97 1.82 12.95
C ASP A 305 -9.49 1.73 14.39
N LEU A 306 -9.26 2.86 15.04
CA LEU A 306 -9.01 2.88 16.49
C LEU A 306 -10.13 2.24 17.29
N MET A 307 -11.38 2.52 16.92
CA MET A 307 -12.55 1.90 17.55
C MET A 307 -12.61 0.38 17.33
N LYS A 308 -12.16 -0.15 16.19
CA LYS A 308 -12.06 -1.60 15.96
C LYS A 308 -11.03 -2.26 16.87
N PHE A 309 -9.92 -1.56 17.15
CA PHE A 309 -8.78 -2.18 17.83
C PHE A 309 -8.77 -2.01 19.35
N GLY A 310 -9.50 -1.04 19.91
CA GLY A 310 -9.40 -0.79 21.35
C GLY A 310 -10.40 0.18 21.94
N SER A 311 -11.71 0.04 21.65
CA SER A 311 -12.77 0.78 22.37
C SER A 311 -12.69 0.64 23.90
N LYS A 312 -12.01 -0.40 24.38
CA LYS A 312 -11.72 -0.65 25.79
C LYS A 312 -10.48 0.08 26.31
N ALA A 313 -9.57 0.58 25.46
CA ALA A 313 -8.35 1.29 25.86
C ALA A 313 -8.59 2.77 26.22
N PHE A 314 -9.68 3.35 25.74
CA PHE A 314 -10.02 4.76 25.93
C PHE A 314 -11.49 4.96 26.27
N ILE A 315 -11.81 6.09 26.90
CA ILE A 315 -13.15 6.44 27.32
C ILE A 315 -13.80 7.22 26.18
N ASN A 316 -14.82 6.63 25.56
CA ASN A 316 -15.51 7.28 24.45
C ASN A 316 -16.64 8.18 24.99
N VAL A 317 -16.54 9.47 24.76
CA VAL A 317 -17.59 10.43 25.09
C VAL A 317 -18.65 10.40 23.98
N ASN A 318 -19.76 9.71 24.22
CA ASN A 318 -20.94 9.85 23.37
C ASN A 318 -21.74 11.12 23.78
N LYS A 319 -22.64 11.57 22.92
CA LYS A 319 -23.42 12.82 23.12
C LYS A 319 -24.22 12.90 24.44
N ARG A 320 -24.47 11.77 25.12
CA ARG A 320 -25.31 11.71 26.33
C ARG A 320 -24.52 11.80 27.63
N GLN A 321 -23.22 11.50 27.61
CA GLN A 321 -22.39 11.53 28.81
C GLN A 321 -21.78 12.92 29.00
N ARG A 322 -21.91 13.46 30.22
CA ARG A 322 -21.27 14.72 30.61
C ARG A 322 -19.79 14.47 30.91
N LEU A 323 -18.91 15.25 30.30
CA LEU A 323 -17.46 15.15 30.49
C LEU A 323 -17.04 15.27 31.96
N ALA A 324 -17.74 16.10 32.74
CA ALA A 324 -17.53 16.26 34.19
C ALA A 324 -17.64 14.92 34.92
N SER A 325 -18.73 14.19 34.72
CA SER A 325 -18.96 12.89 35.37
C SER A 325 -17.88 11.86 35.03
N ILE A 326 -17.31 11.91 33.83
CA ILE A 326 -16.20 11.04 33.42
C ILE A 326 -14.93 11.40 34.19
N LEU A 327 -14.61 12.68 34.35
CA LEU A 327 -13.42 13.14 35.07
C LEU A 327 -13.51 12.84 36.56
N ASP A 328 -14.68 13.04 37.16
CA ASP A 328 -14.95 12.75 38.58
C ASP A 328 -14.77 11.25 38.90
N ASN A 329 -15.10 10.39 37.94
CA ASN A 329 -15.02 8.94 38.09
C ASN A 329 -13.81 8.33 37.37
N LEU A 330 -12.84 9.14 36.92
CA LEU A 330 -11.81 8.69 35.98
C LEU A 330 -10.98 7.54 36.55
N ASN A 331 -10.58 7.62 37.82
CA ASN A 331 -9.80 6.56 38.49
C ASN A 331 -10.57 5.23 38.56
N LYS A 332 -11.90 5.28 38.68
CA LYS A 332 -12.75 4.08 38.68
C LYS A 332 -12.95 3.51 37.28
N ILE A 333 -13.05 4.39 36.28
CA ILE A 333 -13.28 3.99 34.87
C ILE A 333 -11.97 3.49 34.22
N TYR A 334 -10.83 4.06 34.60
CA TYR A 334 -9.49 3.72 34.12
C TYR A 334 -8.81 2.71 35.04
N ASP A 335 -9.45 1.55 35.15
CA ASP A 335 -9.01 0.40 35.95
C ASP A 335 -7.81 -0.34 35.33
N GLU A 336 -7.27 -1.32 36.06
CA GLU A 336 -6.13 -2.15 35.61
C GLU A 336 -6.40 -2.89 34.30
N LYS A 337 -7.66 -3.27 34.05
CA LYS A 337 -8.05 -3.92 32.81
C LYS A 337 -7.92 -2.97 31.62
N ARG A 338 -8.33 -1.71 31.78
CA ARG A 338 -8.21 -0.67 30.77
C ARG A 338 -6.74 -0.30 30.53
N LYS A 339 -5.93 -0.21 31.59
CA LYS A 339 -4.47 -0.02 31.50
C LYS A 339 -3.79 -1.13 30.69
N ALA A 340 -4.09 -2.38 31.00
CA ALA A 340 -3.57 -3.54 30.27
C ALA A 340 -3.97 -3.49 28.78
N GLU A 341 -5.19 -3.10 28.48
CA GLU A 341 -5.66 -2.92 27.11
C GLU A 341 -4.98 -1.73 26.40
N SER A 342 -4.72 -0.62 27.10
CA SER A 342 -3.95 0.51 26.58
C SER A 342 -2.54 0.08 26.16
N GLN A 343 -1.86 -0.70 27.00
CA GLN A 343 -0.53 -1.24 26.69
C GLN A 343 -0.55 -2.22 25.52
N ARG A 344 -1.56 -3.11 25.47
CA ARG A 344 -1.76 -4.01 24.33
C ARG A 344 -1.97 -3.24 23.03
N LEU A 345 -2.78 -2.19 23.05
CA LEU A 345 -3.03 -1.36 21.88
C LEU A 345 -1.77 -0.57 21.46
N ALA A 346 -1.01 -0.03 22.42
CA ALA A 346 0.27 0.61 22.15
C ALA A 346 1.20 -0.34 21.40
N ALA A 347 1.34 -1.61 21.84
CA ALA A 347 2.22 -2.60 21.21
C ALA A 347 1.78 -3.01 19.78
N LEU A 348 0.48 -2.89 19.47
CA LEU A 348 -0.03 -3.11 18.11
C LEU A 348 0.26 -1.92 17.18
N MET A 349 0.17 -0.71 17.71
CA MET A 349 0.36 0.54 16.96
C MET A 349 1.84 0.91 16.82
N ASN A 350 2.67 0.51 17.78
CA ASN A 350 4.08 0.82 17.86
C ASN A 350 4.88 -0.46 18.19
N TYR A 351 5.85 -0.77 17.35
CA TYR A 351 6.63 -1.99 17.42
C TYR A 351 7.45 -2.09 18.69
N ASN A 352 7.27 -3.19 19.41
CA ASN A 352 7.96 -3.57 20.65
C ASN A 352 7.91 -2.58 21.81
N ASN A 353 7.53 -1.31 21.60
CA ASN A 353 7.50 -0.29 22.64
C ASN A 353 8.81 -0.26 23.45
N ASP A 354 9.95 -0.31 22.77
CA ASP A 354 11.25 -0.52 23.42
C ASP A 354 12.19 0.70 23.32
N GLY A 355 11.71 1.78 22.69
CA GLY A 355 12.48 3.01 22.48
C GLY A 355 13.68 2.87 21.54
N LYS A 356 13.68 1.86 20.67
CA LYS A 356 14.78 1.58 19.72
C LYS A 356 14.36 1.77 18.25
N ALA A 357 13.30 2.55 17.99
CA ALA A 357 12.84 2.77 16.62
C ALA A 357 13.86 3.53 15.76
N ASN A 358 14.57 4.50 16.34
CA ASN A 358 15.62 5.27 15.66
C ASN A 358 16.76 4.34 15.20
N ILE A 359 17.20 3.43 16.07
CA ILE A 359 18.27 2.45 15.75
C ILE A 359 17.83 1.56 14.58
N ARG A 360 16.66 0.92 14.69
CA ARG A 360 16.13 0.06 13.61
C ARG A 360 15.95 0.82 12.29
N PHE A 361 15.57 2.09 12.37
CA PHE A 361 15.38 2.92 11.20
C PHE A 361 16.71 3.29 10.53
N VAL A 362 17.74 3.62 11.31
CA VAL A 362 19.10 3.87 10.81
C VAL A 362 19.72 2.59 10.22
N ASP A 363 19.56 1.44 10.89
CA ASP A 363 20.01 0.15 10.38
C ASP A 363 19.37 -0.16 9.01
N LEU A 364 18.08 0.15 8.85
CA LEU A 364 17.38 0.01 7.57
C LEU A 364 17.99 0.92 6.50
N ILE A 365 18.24 2.19 6.82
CA ILE A 365 18.91 3.14 5.91
C ILE A 365 20.25 2.58 5.41
N TYR A 366 21.09 2.09 6.32
CA TYR A 366 22.39 1.51 5.96
C TYR A 366 22.25 0.24 5.14
N SER A 367 21.30 -0.64 5.47
CA SER A 367 21.05 -1.85 4.69
C SER A 367 20.67 -1.54 3.24
N ILE A 368 19.90 -0.47 3.01
CA ILE A 368 19.47 -0.03 1.67
C ILE A 368 20.63 0.62 0.92
N LEU A 369 21.39 1.51 1.57
CA LEU A 369 22.55 2.14 0.96
C LEU A 369 23.60 1.10 0.54
N LYS A 370 23.86 0.09 1.38
CA LYS A 370 24.80 -1.01 1.06
C LYS A 370 24.33 -1.84 -0.14
N LYS A 371 23.03 -2.09 -0.29
CA LYS A 371 22.47 -2.78 -1.47
C LYS A 371 22.59 -1.95 -2.74
N SER A 372 22.39 -0.64 -2.63
CA SER A 372 22.59 0.29 -3.75
C SER A 372 24.03 0.24 -4.29
N ASP A 373 25.01 0.05 -3.40
CA ASP A 373 26.43 -0.09 -3.78
C ASP A 373 26.75 -1.37 -4.54
N LEU A 374 25.97 -2.42 -4.30
CA LEU A 374 26.06 -3.67 -5.03
C LEU A 374 25.34 -3.62 -6.39
N GLY A 375 24.79 -2.46 -6.77
CA GLY A 375 24.04 -2.29 -8.02
C GLY A 375 22.69 -3.00 -8.02
N GLU A 376 22.16 -3.40 -6.86
CA GLU A 376 20.85 -4.02 -6.77
C GLU A 376 19.78 -3.03 -7.25
N LYS A 377 19.05 -3.42 -8.31
CA LYS A 377 17.89 -2.65 -8.75
C LYS A 377 16.74 -2.87 -7.77
N PHE A 378 16.28 -1.80 -7.15
CA PHE A 378 15.08 -1.85 -6.33
C PHE A 378 13.86 -2.06 -7.23
N TYR A 379 12.98 -2.99 -6.85
CA TYR A 379 11.77 -3.24 -7.64
C TYR A 379 10.81 -2.04 -7.56
N ILE A 380 10.67 -1.35 -8.68
CA ILE A 380 9.68 -0.30 -8.86
C ILE A 380 8.66 -0.80 -9.91
N PRO A 381 7.38 -1.07 -9.55
CA PRO A 381 6.42 -1.70 -10.45
C PRO A 381 6.31 -0.93 -11.77
N GLU A 382 6.58 -1.59 -12.91
CA GLU A 382 6.64 -0.96 -14.23
C GLU A 382 5.41 -0.10 -14.55
N GLU A 383 5.64 1.12 -15.03
CA GLU A 383 4.58 2.03 -15.45
C GLU A 383 3.68 1.44 -16.52
N LYS A 384 4.19 0.56 -17.39
CA LYS A 384 3.42 -0.02 -18.50
C LYS A 384 2.18 -0.77 -18.01
N GLU A 385 2.29 -1.57 -16.96
CA GLU A 385 1.15 -2.33 -16.44
C GLU A 385 0.20 -1.46 -15.65
N TYR A 386 0.73 -0.45 -14.96
CA TYR A 386 -0.08 0.58 -14.31
C TYR A 386 -0.84 1.40 -15.36
N PHE A 387 -0.19 1.81 -16.44
CA PHE A 387 -0.75 2.60 -17.52
C PHE A 387 -1.80 1.80 -18.29
N GLU A 388 -1.54 0.51 -18.56
CA GLU A 388 -2.54 -0.40 -19.11
C GLU A 388 -3.73 -0.59 -18.16
N CYS A 389 -3.50 -0.74 -16.85
CA CYS A 389 -4.56 -0.81 -15.85
C CYS A 389 -5.34 0.52 -15.74
N ASN A 390 -4.65 1.66 -15.82
CA ASN A 390 -5.24 2.99 -15.76
C ASN A 390 -6.06 3.31 -17.01
N LYS A 391 -5.52 3.02 -18.18
CA LYS A 391 -6.21 3.14 -19.48
C LYS A 391 -7.46 2.26 -19.51
N ARG A 392 -7.39 1.06 -18.95
CA ARG A 392 -8.50 0.10 -18.93
C ARG A 392 -9.51 0.39 -17.81
N PHE A 393 -9.09 1.00 -16.70
CA PHE A 393 -9.91 1.26 -15.52
C PHE A 393 -9.65 2.66 -14.93
N PRO A 394 -9.91 3.76 -15.67
CA PRO A 394 -9.53 5.10 -15.24
C PRO A 394 -10.16 5.49 -13.90
N LYS A 395 -11.39 5.04 -13.65
CA LYS A 395 -12.16 5.30 -12.41
C LYS A 395 -11.75 4.46 -11.20
N LEU A 396 -10.83 3.49 -11.34
CA LEU A 396 -10.37 2.69 -10.21
C LEU A 396 -9.34 3.51 -9.41
N PRO A 397 -9.49 3.68 -8.08
CA PRO A 397 -8.51 4.47 -7.33
C PRO A 397 -7.12 3.80 -7.39
N TYR A 398 -6.05 4.60 -7.29
CA TYR A 398 -4.69 4.14 -7.57
C TYR A 398 -4.27 2.89 -6.78
N SER A 399 -4.55 2.86 -5.47
CA SER A 399 -4.25 1.72 -4.59
C SER A 399 -4.96 0.43 -5.02
N TYR A 400 -6.15 0.56 -5.62
CA TYR A 400 -6.95 -0.55 -6.13
C TYR A 400 -6.36 -1.13 -7.43
N LYS A 401 -5.76 -0.28 -8.28
CA LYS A 401 -5.03 -0.70 -9.49
C LYS A 401 -3.78 -1.50 -9.13
N ASN A 402 -3.00 -1.01 -8.17
CA ASN A 402 -1.77 -1.67 -7.74
C ASN A 402 -2.00 -3.05 -7.14
N LEU A 403 -3.02 -3.18 -6.28
CA LEU A 403 -3.35 -4.46 -5.70
C LEU A 403 -3.86 -5.47 -6.76
N PHE A 404 -4.63 -5.02 -7.74
CA PHE A 404 -5.03 -5.85 -8.87
C PHE A 404 -3.82 -6.34 -9.69
N ILE A 405 -2.88 -5.43 -10.01
CA ILE A 405 -1.65 -5.77 -10.73
C ILE A 405 -0.81 -6.76 -9.90
N TYR A 406 -0.67 -6.53 -8.59
CA TYR A 406 0.05 -7.40 -7.68
C TYR A 406 -0.50 -8.83 -7.68
N TYR A 407 -1.81 -8.99 -7.50
CA TYR A 407 -2.41 -10.32 -7.51
C TYR A 407 -2.33 -10.99 -8.89
N CYS A 408 -2.43 -10.23 -9.98
CA CYS A 408 -2.24 -10.77 -11.33
C CYS A 408 -0.81 -11.25 -11.56
N LYS A 409 0.21 -10.53 -11.07
CA LYS A 409 1.62 -10.90 -11.21
C LYS A 409 1.99 -12.13 -10.42
N ASN A 410 1.51 -12.23 -9.18
CA ASN A 410 1.81 -13.37 -8.30
C ASN A 410 0.95 -14.60 -8.59
N ASN A 411 0.15 -14.55 -9.66
CA ASN A 411 -0.83 -15.58 -10.01
C ASN A 411 -1.79 -15.93 -8.85
N ASP A 412 -1.94 -15.02 -7.89
CA ASP A 412 -2.80 -15.14 -6.72
C ASP A 412 -4.20 -14.64 -7.07
N LEU A 413 -4.78 -15.32 -8.04
CA LEU A 413 -6.10 -15.01 -8.58
C LEU A 413 -7.21 -15.21 -7.54
N ASN A 414 -6.93 -15.99 -6.48
CA ASN A 414 -7.83 -16.17 -5.34
C ASN A 414 -8.02 -14.87 -4.58
N ASN A 415 -6.92 -14.22 -4.17
CA ASN A 415 -7.00 -12.97 -3.45
C ASN A 415 -7.40 -11.80 -4.38
N ALA A 416 -7.04 -11.84 -5.67
CA ALA A 416 -7.57 -10.91 -6.68
C ALA A 416 -9.10 -10.93 -6.75
N GLU A 417 -9.68 -12.14 -6.78
CA GLU A 417 -11.12 -12.36 -6.87
C GLU A 417 -11.83 -12.03 -5.55
N LEU A 418 -11.35 -12.51 -4.40
CA LEU A 418 -11.91 -12.21 -3.08
C LEU A 418 -11.93 -10.70 -2.82
N TRP A 419 -10.85 -10.03 -3.21
CA TRP A 419 -10.76 -8.59 -3.08
C TRP A 419 -11.72 -7.88 -4.03
N LEU A 420 -11.79 -8.28 -5.30
CA LEU A 420 -12.76 -7.70 -6.22
C LEU A 420 -14.18 -7.94 -5.71
N ASP A 421 -14.57 -9.15 -5.32
CA ASP A 421 -15.91 -9.45 -4.79
C ASP A 421 -16.27 -8.59 -3.56
N LYS A 422 -15.31 -8.36 -2.64
CA LYS A 422 -15.50 -7.52 -1.46
C LYS A 422 -15.81 -6.06 -1.81
N TYR A 423 -15.17 -5.51 -2.84
CA TYR A 423 -15.34 -4.10 -3.24
C TYR A 423 -16.37 -3.90 -4.36
N MET A 424 -16.64 -4.95 -5.14
CA MET A 424 -17.59 -4.98 -6.26
C MET A 424 -19.05 -4.84 -5.85
N LYS A 425 -19.43 -5.32 -4.66
CA LYS A 425 -20.76 -5.06 -4.09
C LYS A 425 -21.09 -3.56 -4.03
N LYS A 426 -20.08 -2.70 -4.05
CA LYS A 426 -20.22 -1.24 -3.98
C LYS A 426 -20.17 -0.55 -5.35
N PHE A 427 -19.70 -1.23 -6.41
CA PHE A 427 -19.47 -0.61 -7.72
C PHE A 427 -19.80 -1.58 -8.87
N LYS A 428 -21.06 -1.55 -9.35
CA LYS A 428 -21.58 -2.43 -10.42
C LYS A 428 -20.72 -2.42 -11.70
N GLN A 429 -20.01 -1.33 -11.97
CA GLN A 429 -19.22 -1.12 -13.18
C GLN A 429 -17.99 -2.03 -13.35
N PHE A 430 -17.47 -2.67 -12.29
CA PHE A 430 -16.30 -3.56 -12.43
C PHE A 430 -16.63 -5.06 -12.53
N LYS A 431 -17.91 -5.41 -12.75
CA LYS A 431 -18.36 -6.80 -12.96
C LYS A 431 -17.61 -7.49 -14.11
N PRO A 432 -17.33 -6.81 -15.25
CA PRO A 432 -16.55 -7.43 -16.33
C PRO A 432 -15.12 -7.82 -15.92
N LEU A 433 -14.51 -7.11 -14.96
CA LEU A 433 -13.14 -7.37 -14.46
C LEU A 433 -13.11 -8.61 -13.57
N LEU A 434 -14.04 -8.68 -12.63
CA LEU A 434 -14.25 -9.87 -11.79
C LEU A 434 -14.58 -11.08 -12.67
N ASP A 435 -15.43 -10.92 -13.67
CA ASP A 435 -15.73 -11.98 -14.64
C ASP A 435 -14.48 -12.36 -15.44
N SER A 436 -13.61 -11.41 -15.79
CA SER A 436 -12.33 -11.68 -16.48
C SER A 436 -11.32 -12.43 -15.61
N LEU A 437 -11.23 -12.12 -14.31
CA LEU A 437 -10.36 -12.82 -13.38
C LEU A 437 -10.91 -14.19 -13.00
N LYS A 438 -12.22 -14.29 -12.76
CA LYS A 438 -12.94 -15.57 -12.63
C LYS A 438 -12.67 -16.44 -13.86
N ARG A 439 -12.73 -15.88 -15.08
CA ARG A 439 -12.36 -16.56 -16.33
C ARG A 439 -10.91 -17.06 -16.32
N ARG A 440 -9.93 -16.19 -16.00
CA ARG A 440 -8.51 -16.54 -16.00
C ARG A 440 -8.16 -17.60 -14.96
N LYS A 441 -8.73 -17.48 -13.76
CA LYS A 441 -8.61 -18.47 -12.67
C LYS A 441 -9.29 -19.79 -13.04
N PHE A 442 -10.44 -19.73 -13.70
CA PHE A 442 -11.16 -20.89 -14.19
C PHE A 442 -10.37 -21.67 -15.25
N LEU A 443 -9.68 -20.97 -16.16
CA LEU A 443 -8.83 -21.54 -17.20
C LEU A 443 -7.54 -22.19 -16.68
N ILE A 444 -6.98 -21.69 -15.57
CA ILE A 444 -5.66 -22.13 -15.04
C ILE A 444 -5.77 -23.39 -14.15
N LYS A 445 -6.93 -23.65 -13.53
CA LYS A 445 -7.01 -24.57 -12.37
C LYS A 445 -7.83 -25.85 -12.57
N LYS A 446 -8.32 -26.14 -13.77
CA LYS A 446 -9.32 -27.20 -13.94
C LYS A 446 -9.03 -28.13 -15.10
N THR A 447 -9.59 -29.33 -14.96
CA THR A 447 -9.48 -30.43 -15.95
C THR A 447 -10.17 -30.03 -17.26
N GLU A 448 -9.77 -30.63 -18.38
CA GLU A 448 -10.30 -30.36 -19.73
C GLU A 448 -11.85 -30.43 -19.78
N ASN A 449 -12.45 -31.31 -18.97
CA ASN A 449 -13.90 -31.48 -18.84
C ASN A 449 -14.64 -30.28 -18.24
N GLU A 450 -14.00 -29.57 -17.33
CA GLU A 450 -14.61 -28.44 -16.66
C GLU A 450 -14.55 -27.18 -17.52
N LEU A 451 -13.52 -27.05 -18.37
CA LEU A 451 -13.43 -26.01 -19.38
C LEU A 451 -14.62 -26.02 -20.33
N ILE A 452 -14.99 -27.21 -20.82
CA ILE A 452 -16.15 -27.41 -21.70
C ILE A 452 -17.45 -27.02 -20.99
N ARG A 453 -17.68 -27.50 -19.76
CA ARG A 453 -18.91 -27.20 -19.00
C ARG A 453 -19.12 -25.71 -18.78
N PHE A 454 -18.05 -24.97 -18.51
CA PHE A 454 -18.12 -23.52 -18.35
C PHE A 454 -18.41 -22.81 -19.66
N TYR A 455 -17.72 -23.16 -20.74
CA TYR A 455 -17.97 -22.55 -22.03
C TYR A 455 -19.42 -22.75 -22.47
N GLU A 456 -19.94 -23.99 -22.39
CA GLU A 456 -21.32 -24.30 -22.79
C GLU A 456 -22.34 -23.54 -21.93
N LYS A 457 -22.08 -23.38 -20.62
CA LYS A 457 -22.96 -22.63 -19.71
C LYS A 457 -23.02 -21.13 -20.01
N TYR A 458 -21.94 -20.54 -20.52
CA TYR A 458 -21.81 -19.08 -20.65
C TYR A 458 -21.60 -18.58 -22.09
N LYS A 459 -21.73 -19.47 -23.09
CA LYS A 459 -21.43 -19.22 -24.52
C LYS A 459 -22.05 -17.94 -25.09
N ARG A 460 -23.27 -17.56 -24.67
CA ARG A 460 -23.97 -16.35 -25.15
C ARG A 460 -23.27 -15.03 -24.79
N ASN A 461 -22.42 -15.03 -23.75
CA ASN A 461 -21.80 -13.83 -23.20
C ASN A 461 -20.26 -13.86 -23.28
N LEU A 462 -19.66 -14.88 -23.91
CA LEU A 462 -18.22 -15.08 -23.92
C LEU A 462 -17.58 -14.78 -25.29
N THR A 463 -16.78 -13.71 -25.34
CA THR A 463 -15.81 -13.49 -26.42
C THR A 463 -14.46 -14.09 -26.00
N LEU A 464 -14.09 -15.23 -26.59
CA LEU A 464 -12.79 -15.86 -26.38
C LEU A 464 -11.73 -15.22 -27.28
N ASN A 465 -10.51 -15.03 -26.76
CA ASN A 465 -9.36 -14.67 -27.57
C ASN A 465 -8.86 -15.88 -28.40
N ILE A 466 -7.89 -15.64 -29.29
CA ILE A 466 -7.42 -16.64 -30.27
C ILE A 466 -6.83 -17.88 -29.58
N ASP A 467 -5.97 -17.68 -28.59
CA ASP A 467 -5.28 -18.78 -27.91
C ASP A 467 -6.27 -19.57 -27.03
N GLU A 468 -7.23 -18.88 -26.41
CA GLU A 468 -8.33 -19.51 -25.66
C GLU A 468 -9.24 -20.36 -26.56
N LYS A 469 -9.53 -19.91 -27.78
CA LYS A 469 -10.29 -20.70 -28.76
C LYS A 469 -9.53 -21.96 -29.18
N ILE A 470 -8.22 -21.86 -29.35
CA ILE A 470 -7.36 -23.01 -29.68
C ILE A 470 -7.35 -24.01 -28.51
N GLN A 471 -7.15 -23.54 -27.28
CA GLN A 471 -7.15 -24.40 -26.09
C GLN A 471 -8.49 -25.09 -25.87
N LEU A 472 -9.61 -24.35 -26.01
CA LEU A 472 -10.95 -24.93 -25.91
C LEU A 472 -11.18 -26.01 -26.98
N ALA A 473 -10.69 -25.81 -28.20
CA ALA A 473 -10.79 -26.81 -29.26
C ALA A 473 -9.97 -28.06 -28.96
N SER A 474 -8.78 -27.93 -28.35
CA SER A 474 -8.00 -29.08 -27.88
C SER A 474 -8.74 -29.85 -26.78
N SER A 475 -9.35 -29.16 -25.81
CA SER A 475 -10.17 -29.82 -24.78
C SER A 475 -11.39 -30.52 -25.36
N TYR A 476 -12.08 -29.93 -26.34
CA TYR A 476 -13.15 -30.61 -27.06
C TYR A 476 -12.64 -31.88 -27.77
N ARG A 477 -11.44 -31.84 -28.39
CA ARG A 477 -10.82 -33.00 -29.03
C ARG A 477 -10.52 -34.12 -28.03
N GLU A 478 -9.91 -33.81 -26.89
CA GLU A 478 -9.62 -34.79 -25.83
C GLU A 478 -10.88 -35.46 -25.29
N ASN A 479 -12.01 -34.76 -25.32
CA ASN A 479 -13.31 -35.29 -24.91
C ASN A 479 -14.15 -35.83 -26.07
N ASN A 480 -13.52 -36.17 -27.20
CA ASN A 480 -14.14 -36.75 -28.39
C ASN A 480 -15.21 -35.87 -29.07
N PHE A 481 -15.30 -34.58 -28.76
CA PHE A 481 -16.21 -33.62 -29.37
C PHE A 481 -15.61 -32.95 -30.62
N TYR A 482 -15.11 -33.76 -31.56
CA TYR A 482 -14.30 -33.31 -32.69
C TYR A 482 -14.99 -32.26 -33.58
N ASN A 483 -16.28 -32.43 -33.85
CA ASN A 483 -17.03 -31.48 -34.68
C ASN A 483 -17.18 -30.10 -34.02
N LYS A 484 -17.30 -30.05 -32.67
CA LYS A 484 -17.34 -28.78 -31.93
C LYS A 484 -15.99 -28.08 -31.96
N ALA A 485 -14.90 -28.83 -31.77
CA ALA A 485 -13.53 -28.31 -31.89
C ALA A 485 -13.29 -27.69 -33.28
N ILE A 486 -13.67 -28.41 -34.35
CA ILE A 486 -13.56 -27.91 -35.74
C ILE A 486 -14.39 -26.65 -35.94
N SER A 487 -15.63 -26.60 -35.46
CA SER A 487 -16.51 -25.44 -35.61
C SER A 487 -15.91 -24.18 -34.99
N ILE A 488 -15.38 -24.27 -33.77
CA ILE A 488 -14.76 -23.13 -33.09
C ILE A 488 -13.54 -22.61 -33.84
N LEU A 489 -12.68 -23.52 -34.31
CA LEU A 489 -11.47 -23.16 -35.04
C LEU A 489 -11.78 -22.57 -36.43
N LYS A 490 -12.79 -23.09 -37.14
CA LYS A 490 -13.25 -22.54 -38.42
C LYS A 490 -13.87 -21.15 -38.30
N ASN A 491 -14.59 -20.88 -37.20
CA ASN A 491 -15.13 -19.55 -36.91
C ASN A 491 -14.04 -18.48 -36.65
N MET A 492 -12.76 -18.84 -36.76
CA MET A 492 -11.64 -17.91 -36.73
C MET A 492 -11.11 -17.57 -38.14
N GLU A 493 -11.70 -18.11 -39.21
CA GLU A 493 -11.42 -17.67 -40.58
C GLU A 493 -11.79 -16.20 -40.76
N GLY A 494 -10.95 -15.44 -41.49
CA GLY A 494 -11.10 -13.99 -41.66
C GLY A 494 -10.59 -13.13 -40.49
N ILE A 495 -10.26 -13.71 -39.32
CA ILE A 495 -9.66 -12.96 -38.21
C ILE A 495 -8.15 -12.76 -38.47
N LYS A 496 -7.65 -11.53 -38.30
CA LYS A 496 -6.21 -11.23 -38.39
C LYS A 496 -5.48 -11.87 -37.20
N ILE A 497 -4.76 -12.98 -37.47
CA ILE A 497 -3.98 -13.73 -36.46
C ILE A 497 -2.53 -13.87 -36.91
N SER A 498 -1.61 -14.08 -35.95
CA SER A 498 -0.19 -14.28 -36.29
C SER A 498 0.04 -15.56 -37.10
N LYS A 499 1.16 -15.63 -37.84
CA LYS A 499 1.53 -16.82 -38.63
C LYS A 499 1.59 -18.08 -37.77
N ASN A 500 2.11 -17.97 -36.55
CA ASN A 500 2.20 -19.08 -35.60
C ASN A 500 0.82 -19.51 -35.07
N GLN A 501 -0.07 -18.56 -34.76
CA GLN A 501 -1.44 -18.88 -34.36
C GLN A 501 -2.23 -19.53 -35.50
N ASN A 502 -2.04 -19.07 -36.74
CA ASN A 502 -2.67 -19.69 -37.91
C ASN A 502 -2.16 -21.13 -38.13
N LYS A 503 -0.85 -21.36 -37.97
CA LYS A 503 -0.25 -22.70 -37.97
C LYS A 503 -0.93 -23.62 -36.96
N ASN A 504 -1.00 -23.18 -35.70
CA ASN A 504 -1.60 -23.98 -34.63
C ASN A 504 -3.08 -24.25 -34.87
N ARG A 505 -3.84 -23.23 -35.32
CA ARG A 505 -5.25 -23.38 -35.69
C ARG A 505 -5.45 -24.46 -36.75
N ILE A 506 -4.71 -24.39 -37.87
CA ILE A 506 -4.82 -25.35 -38.98
C ILE A 506 -4.41 -26.75 -38.51
N TYR A 507 -3.34 -26.85 -37.73
CA TYR A 507 -2.88 -28.11 -37.16
C TYR A 507 -3.94 -28.77 -36.26
N GLU A 508 -4.55 -28.02 -35.33
CA GLU A 508 -5.61 -28.56 -34.46
C GLU A 508 -6.86 -28.99 -35.25
N ILE A 509 -7.27 -28.26 -36.30
CA ILE A 509 -8.36 -28.71 -37.18
C ILE A 509 -7.98 -30.05 -37.82
N ALA A 510 -6.74 -30.20 -38.28
CA ALA A 510 -6.28 -31.42 -38.92
C ALA A 510 -6.27 -32.62 -37.95
N LEU A 511 -5.85 -32.42 -36.69
CA LEU A 511 -5.92 -33.45 -35.65
C LEU A 511 -7.36 -33.93 -35.43
N ASN A 512 -8.32 -33.01 -35.38
CA ASN A 512 -9.72 -33.39 -35.21
C ASN A 512 -10.25 -34.19 -36.40
N TYR A 513 -9.87 -33.87 -37.64
CA TYR A 513 -10.22 -34.70 -38.81
C TYR A 513 -9.55 -36.07 -38.79
N LEU A 514 -8.32 -36.16 -38.29
CA LEU A 514 -7.61 -37.43 -38.12
C LEU A 514 -8.36 -38.34 -37.13
N MET A 515 -8.80 -37.78 -36.00
CA MET A 515 -9.59 -38.51 -35.00
C MET A 515 -10.98 -38.93 -35.52
N LEU A 516 -11.56 -38.17 -36.45
CA LEU A 516 -12.78 -38.54 -37.18
C LEU A 516 -12.55 -39.57 -38.30
N GLY A 517 -11.32 -40.04 -38.52
CA GLY A 517 -10.97 -40.94 -39.62
C GLY A 517 -11.00 -40.28 -41.01
N ASN A 518 -11.16 -38.95 -41.09
CA ASN A 518 -11.16 -38.21 -42.35
C ASN A 518 -9.72 -37.86 -42.78
N TYR A 519 -8.94 -38.90 -43.09
CA TYR A 519 -7.52 -38.78 -43.37
C TYR A 519 -7.22 -37.88 -44.58
N ARG A 520 -8.09 -37.86 -45.60
CA ARG A 520 -7.91 -37.00 -46.79
C ARG A 520 -7.96 -35.51 -46.43
N ARG A 521 -8.92 -35.08 -45.59
CA ARG A 521 -8.99 -33.69 -45.11
C ARG A 521 -7.86 -33.37 -44.15
N ALA A 522 -7.51 -34.29 -43.26
CA ALA A 522 -6.38 -34.12 -42.36
C ALA A 522 -5.07 -33.89 -43.14
N ILE A 523 -4.80 -34.69 -44.18
CA ILE A 523 -3.62 -34.53 -45.05
C ILE A 523 -3.59 -33.16 -45.71
N SER A 524 -4.71 -32.72 -46.30
CA SER A 524 -4.81 -31.41 -46.95
C SER A 524 -4.40 -30.28 -46.00
N LEU A 525 -4.94 -30.28 -44.78
CA LEU A 525 -4.64 -29.26 -43.77
C LEU A 525 -3.23 -29.38 -43.20
N LEU A 526 -2.73 -30.59 -42.95
CA LEU A 526 -1.36 -30.80 -42.49
C LEU A 526 -0.33 -30.33 -43.53
N CYS A 527 -0.61 -30.52 -44.83
CA CYS A 527 0.20 -29.96 -45.90
C CYS A 527 0.18 -28.42 -45.89
N GLN A 528 -0.97 -27.80 -45.65
CA GLN A 528 -1.07 -26.34 -45.48
C GLN A 528 -0.27 -25.87 -44.26
N ALA A 529 -0.43 -26.52 -43.10
CA ALA A 529 0.32 -26.23 -41.89
C ALA A 529 1.84 -26.35 -42.13
N SER A 530 2.28 -27.40 -42.85
CA SER A 530 3.68 -27.60 -43.19
C SER A 530 4.25 -26.48 -44.08
N LYS A 531 3.47 -25.90 -44.98
CA LYS A 531 3.92 -24.80 -45.86
C LYS A 531 4.14 -23.50 -45.11
N ILE A 532 3.34 -23.23 -44.08
CA ILE A 532 3.45 -22.01 -43.26
C ILE A 532 4.38 -22.16 -42.05
N THR A 533 4.79 -23.38 -41.72
CA THR A 533 5.74 -23.65 -40.64
C THR A 533 7.15 -23.28 -41.09
N PRO A 534 7.88 -22.41 -40.36
CA PRO A 534 9.28 -22.09 -40.67
C PRO A 534 10.16 -23.34 -40.76
N LYS A 535 11.21 -23.30 -41.60
CA LYS A 535 12.12 -24.45 -41.76
C LYS A 535 12.77 -24.89 -40.44
N ASN A 536 13.06 -23.93 -39.57
CA ASN A 536 13.80 -24.13 -38.32
C ASN A 536 12.87 -24.32 -37.10
N ASP A 537 11.56 -24.48 -37.32
CA ASP A 537 10.58 -24.63 -36.25
C ASP A 537 10.67 -26.03 -35.65
N SER A 538 11.00 -26.10 -34.36
CA SER A 538 11.12 -27.36 -33.63
C SER A 538 9.81 -28.13 -33.53
N SER A 539 8.64 -27.54 -33.83
CA SER A 539 7.36 -28.26 -33.84
C SER A 539 7.08 -29.00 -35.15
N LYS A 540 7.93 -28.86 -36.17
CA LYS A 540 7.67 -29.38 -37.52
C LYS A 540 7.60 -30.89 -37.60
N TYR A 541 8.34 -31.61 -36.76
CA TYR A 541 8.28 -33.07 -36.66
C TYR A 541 6.86 -33.56 -36.35
N ARG A 542 6.07 -32.83 -35.54
CA ARG A 542 4.69 -33.19 -35.21
C ARG A 542 3.77 -33.19 -36.42
N ILE A 543 4.02 -32.30 -37.39
CA ILE A 543 3.26 -32.24 -38.64
C ILE A 543 3.64 -33.43 -39.53
N TYR A 544 4.94 -33.70 -39.66
CA TYR A 544 5.44 -34.83 -40.44
C TYR A 544 4.96 -36.17 -39.90
N PHE A 545 4.97 -36.35 -38.58
CA PHE A 545 4.44 -37.55 -37.94
C PHE A 545 2.96 -37.78 -38.31
N ARG A 546 2.11 -36.75 -38.16
CA ARG A 546 0.67 -36.86 -38.46
C ARG A 546 0.38 -37.05 -39.96
N LEU A 547 1.21 -36.48 -40.84
CA LEU A 547 1.14 -36.77 -42.28
C LEU A 547 1.47 -38.23 -42.56
N GLY A 548 2.56 -38.74 -41.98
CA GLY A 548 2.97 -40.14 -42.07
C GLY A 548 1.88 -41.08 -41.59
N GLU A 549 1.31 -40.81 -40.43
CA GLU A 549 0.19 -41.55 -39.84
C GLU A 549 -1.06 -41.53 -40.74
N SER A 550 -1.42 -40.37 -41.28
CA SER A 550 -2.59 -40.25 -42.16
C SER A 550 -2.42 -41.01 -43.47
N PHE A 551 -1.23 -40.99 -44.09
CA PHE A 551 -0.94 -41.77 -45.30
C PHE A 551 -0.90 -43.27 -45.01
N PHE A 552 -0.36 -43.66 -43.85
CA PHE A 552 -0.35 -45.05 -43.41
C PHE A 552 -1.78 -45.60 -43.28
N LYS A 553 -2.68 -44.84 -42.66
CA LYS A 553 -4.09 -45.20 -42.51
C LYS A 553 -4.88 -45.27 -43.83
N LEU A 554 -4.35 -44.67 -44.90
CA LEU A 554 -4.87 -44.78 -46.26
C LEU A 554 -4.14 -45.85 -47.10
N ASN A 555 -3.31 -46.69 -46.47
CA ASN A 555 -2.48 -47.71 -47.12
C ASN A 555 -1.52 -47.15 -48.19
N ASN A 556 -1.17 -45.87 -48.11
CA ASN A 556 -0.17 -45.26 -48.98
C ASN A 556 1.21 -45.32 -48.31
N TYR A 557 1.78 -46.52 -48.25
CA TYR A 557 3.00 -46.79 -47.50
C TYR A 557 4.22 -46.01 -48.03
N GLN A 558 4.30 -45.76 -49.35
CA GLN A 558 5.37 -44.96 -49.93
C GLN A 558 5.40 -43.52 -49.38
N LYS A 559 4.25 -42.84 -49.36
CA LYS A 559 4.16 -41.47 -48.79
C LYS A 559 4.28 -41.49 -47.26
N ALA A 560 3.74 -42.50 -46.60
CA ALA A 560 3.89 -42.67 -45.16
C ALA A 560 5.38 -42.76 -44.77
N LYS A 561 6.13 -43.65 -45.43
CA LYS A 561 7.58 -43.82 -45.26
C LYS A 561 8.33 -42.50 -45.45
N LYS A 562 8.03 -41.75 -46.53
CA LYS A 562 8.62 -40.43 -46.79
C LYS A 562 8.46 -39.47 -45.61
N TYR A 563 7.24 -39.26 -45.12
CA TYR A 563 7.00 -38.28 -44.05
C TYR A 563 7.47 -38.76 -42.67
N LEU A 564 7.42 -40.06 -42.39
CA LEU A 564 7.95 -40.62 -41.14
C LEU A 564 9.48 -40.48 -41.07
N THR A 565 10.19 -40.67 -42.18
CA THR A 565 11.64 -40.40 -42.26
C THR A 565 11.96 -38.93 -41.98
N GLU A 566 11.20 -37.99 -42.55
CA GLU A 566 11.38 -36.55 -42.27
C GLU A 566 11.06 -36.19 -40.80
N CYS A 567 10.09 -36.86 -40.18
CA CYS A 567 9.82 -36.74 -38.75
C CYS A 567 11.04 -37.17 -37.92
N ILE A 568 11.64 -38.32 -38.23
CA ILE A 568 12.80 -38.86 -37.49
C ILE A 568 14.04 -37.99 -37.71
N LYS A 569 14.30 -37.51 -38.94
CA LYS A 569 15.37 -36.54 -39.19
C LYS A 569 15.22 -35.28 -38.32
N SER A 570 13.98 -34.80 -38.15
CA SER A 570 13.68 -33.62 -37.34
C SER A 570 13.66 -33.90 -35.83
N CYS A 571 13.42 -35.14 -35.42
CA CYS A 571 13.36 -35.59 -34.03
C CYS A 571 13.78 -37.06 -33.94
N PRO A 572 15.10 -37.36 -33.84
CA PRO A 572 15.62 -38.72 -33.90
C PRO A 572 15.03 -39.69 -32.86
N GLY A 573 14.59 -39.18 -31.70
CA GLY A 573 14.00 -39.97 -30.61
C GLY A 573 12.48 -40.22 -30.71
N HIS A 574 11.82 -39.94 -31.84
CA HIS A 574 10.36 -40.09 -31.94
C HIS A 574 9.92 -41.55 -32.12
N ASN A 575 9.86 -42.32 -31.02
CA ASN A 575 9.57 -43.77 -31.00
C ASN A 575 8.32 -44.19 -31.80
N ALA A 576 7.24 -43.42 -31.73
CA ALA A 576 6.01 -43.73 -32.48
C ALA A 576 6.23 -43.66 -34.00
N ALA A 577 7.10 -42.76 -34.47
CA ALA A 577 7.41 -42.64 -35.90
C ALA A 577 8.27 -43.82 -36.36
N LEU A 578 9.26 -44.23 -35.56
CA LEU A 578 10.09 -45.41 -35.82
C LEU A 578 9.26 -46.69 -35.91
N LEU A 579 8.34 -46.90 -34.97
CA LEU A 579 7.44 -48.04 -34.97
C LEU A 579 6.54 -48.07 -36.21
N LEU A 580 5.99 -46.91 -36.59
CA LEU A 580 5.13 -46.84 -37.78
C LEU A 580 5.94 -47.01 -39.08
N LEU A 581 7.18 -46.51 -39.11
CA LEU A 581 8.09 -46.66 -40.26
C LEU A 581 8.44 -48.13 -40.52
N LYS A 582 8.71 -48.90 -39.47
CA LYS A 582 8.93 -50.36 -39.57
C LYS A 582 7.74 -51.10 -40.21
N LYS A 583 6.52 -50.63 -39.96
CA LYS A 583 5.28 -51.20 -40.54
C LYS A 583 5.01 -50.75 -41.98
N THR A 584 5.77 -49.78 -42.50
CA THR A 584 5.66 -49.27 -43.87
C THR A 584 6.70 -49.86 -44.83
N SER A 585 7.59 -50.68 -44.28
CA SER A 585 8.60 -51.46 -45.00
C SER A 585 7.98 -52.80 -45.34
#